data_AF-A0A820L3U6-F1
#
_entry.id   AF-A0A820L3U6-F1
#
_cell.length_a   1.000
_cell.length_b   1.000
_cell.length_c   1.000
_cell.angle_alpha   90.00
_cell.angle_beta   90.00
_cell.angle_gamma   90.00
#
_symmetry.space_group_name_H-M   'P 1'
#
loop_
_entity.id
_entity.type
_entity.pdbx_description
1 polymer ?
#
loop_
_entity_poly.entity_id
_entity_poly.type
_entity_poly.pdbx_seq_one_letter_code
_entity_poly.pdbx_strand_id
1 'polypeptide(L)' 'MCLNGGTCIPADEYALPHKNFYCICPIGYIGERCEIAEKKIHILFEKNIIISQ' A
#
# COMPACT_ATOMS: atom_id res chain seq x y z
N MET A 1 -6.30 1.56 14.60
CA MET A 1 -4.86 1.17 14.68
C MET A 1 -4.48 0.33 13.46
N CYS A 2 -3.36 0.65 12.81
CA CYS A 2 -2.88 -0.03 11.60
C CYS A 2 -2.40 -1.47 11.88
N LEU A 3 -2.41 -2.34 10.87
CA LEU A 3 -2.01 -3.75 10.93
C LEU A 3 -0.74 -4.00 10.10
N ASN A 4 -0.19 -5.21 10.19
CA ASN A 4 0.94 -5.70 9.38
C ASN A 4 2.17 -4.77 9.38
N GLY A 5 2.43 -4.07 10.50
CA GLY A 5 3.56 -3.13 10.62
C GLY A 5 3.32 -1.75 10.00
N GLY A 6 2.08 -1.41 9.63
CA GLY A 6 1.72 -0.08 9.15
C GLY A 6 1.93 1.03 10.18
N THR A 7 2.35 2.20 9.70
CA THR A 7 2.54 3.39 10.54
C THR A 7 1.25 4.18 10.64
N CYS A 8 0.80 4.47 11.87
CA CYS A 8 -0.41 5.26 12.12
C CYS A 8 -0.06 6.74 12.21
N ILE A 9 -0.63 7.56 11.33
CA ILE A 9 -0.44 9.01 11.34
C ILE A 9 -1.75 9.67 11.77
N PRO A 10 -1.74 10.52 12.81
CA PRO A 10 -2.90 11.33 13.16
C PRO A 10 -3.30 12.19 11.97
N ALA A 11 -4.59 12.18 11.64
CA ALA A 11 -5.11 13.03 10.59
C ALA A 11 -5.42 14.40 11.18
N ASP A 12 -5.02 15.46 10.46
CA ASP A 12 -5.53 16.81 10.72
C ASP A 12 -6.98 16.87 10.19
N GLU A 13 -7.89 17.43 10.99
CA GLU A 13 -9.31 17.54 10.69
C GLU A 13 -9.56 18.36 9.41
N TYR A 14 -8.64 19.28 9.07
CA TYR A 14 -8.67 20.03 7.81
C TYR A 14 -8.20 19.22 6.60
N ALA A 15 -7.33 18.23 6.80
CA ALA A 15 -6.75 17.43 5.72
C ALA A 15 -7.65 16.23 5.34
N LEU A 16 -8.33 15.65 6.33
CA LEU A 16 -9.26 14.53 6.13
C LEU A 16 -10.48 14.71 7.04
N PRO A 17 -11.50 15.46 6.60
CA PRO A 17 -12.72 15.59 7.39
C PRO A 17 -13.33 14.20 7.62
N HIS A 18 -13.70 13.93 8.88
CA HIS A 18 -14.24 12.65 9.37
C HIS A 18 -13.26 11.49 9.56
N LYS A 19 -11.94 11.71 9.49
CA LYS A 19 -10.95 10.71 9.92
C LYS A 19 -10.01 11.29 10.97
N ASN A 20 -9.73 10.48 12.00
CA ASN A 20 -8.81 10.83 13.08
C ASN A 20 -7.38 10.33 12.81
N PHE A 21 -7.21 9.41 11.85
CA PHE A 21 -5.91 8.87 11.46
C PHE A 21 -5.95 8.31 10.04
N TYR A 22 -4.77 8.12 9.45
CA TYR A 22 -4.57 7.29 8.26
C TYR A 22 -3.35 6.38 8.45
N CYS A 23 -3.31 5.28 7.70
CA CYS A 23 -2.24 4.30 7.77
C CYS A 23 -1.32 4.41 6.55
N ILE A 24 -0.01 4.47 6.79
CA ILE A 24 1.00 4.25 5.76
C ILE A 24 1.36 2.76 5.78
N CYS A 25 1.04 2.07 4.69
CA CYS A 25 1.25 0.63 4.59
C CYS A 25 2.65 0.29 4.07
N PRO A 26 3.31 -0.73 4.64
CA PRO A 26 4.56 -1.25 4.11
C PRO A 26 4.34 -1.96 2.78
N ILE A 27 5.43 -2.18 2.04
CA ILE A 27 5.41 -2.91 0.77
C ILE A 27 4.76 -4.28 0.97
N GLY A 28 3.84 -4.63 0.08
CA GLY A 28 3.11 -5.90 0.14
C GLY A 28 1.83 -5.87 0.98
N TYR A 29 1.42 -4.70 1.52
CA TYR A 29 0.15 -4.54 2.22
C TYR A 29 -0.60 -3.29 1.77
N ILE A 30 -1.93 -3.41 1.70
CA ILE A 30 -2.86 -2.37 1.29
C ILE A 30 -4.13 -2.43 2.16
N GLY A 31 -5.07 -1.51 1.91
CA GLY A 31 -6.29 -1.36 2.70
C GLY A 31 -6.20 -0.19 3.69
N GLU A 32 -7.33 0.20 4.28
CA GLU A 32 -7.39 1.38 5.16
C GLU A 32 -6.50 1.23 6.40
N ARG A 33 -6.35 0.00 6.88
CA ARG A 33 -5.56 -0.37 8.04
C ARG A 33 -4.41 -1.29 7.67
N CYS A 34 -4.05 -1.38 6.39
CA CYS A 34 -3.04 -2.32 5.88
C CYS A 34 -3.41 -3.78 6.14
N GLU A 35 -4.70 -4.10 6.16
CA GLU A 35 -5.25 -5.42 6.49
C GLU A 35 -5.18 -6.43 5.34
N ILE A 36 -4.96 -5.96 4.11
CA ILE A 36 -4.95 -6.78 2.91
C ILE A 36 -3.50 -7.00 2.48
N ALA A 37 -3.08 -8.26 2.35
CA ALA A 37 -1.80 -8.58 1.73
C ALA A 37 -1.89 -8.39 0.20
N GLU A 38 -1.05 -7.52 -0.34
CA GLU A 38 -0.99 -7.21 -1.76
C GLU A 38 -0.30 -8.35 -2.53
N LYS A 39 -1.07 -9.02 -3.39
CA LYS A 39 -0.58 -10.12 -4.22
C LYS A 39 -0.18 -9.58 -5.60
N LYS A 40 0.96 -8.89 -5.67
CA LYS A 40 1.56 -8.47 -6.94
C LYS A 40 2.82 -9.27 -7.21
N ILE A 41 2.85 -9.88 -8.38
CA ILE A 41 4.08 -10.48 -8.91
C ILE A 41 4.82 -9.36 -9.62
N HIS A 42 5.87 -8.83 -8.99
CA HIS A 42 6.76 -7.87 -9.62
C HIS A 42 7.67 -8.62 -10.58
N ILE A 43 7.23 -8.72 -11.84
CA ILE A 43 8.05 -9.35 -12.88
C ILE A 43 9.06 -8.32 -13.37
N LEU A 44 10.34 -8.62 -13.15
CA LEU A 44 11.46 -7.84 -13.65
C LEU A 44 12.14 -8.66 -14.75
N PHE A 45 12.33 -8.06 -15.91
CA PHE A 45 13.04 -8.68 -17.02
C PHE A 45 14.34 -7.90 -17.27
N GLU A 46 15.45 -8.63 -17.35
CA GLU A 46 16.77 -8.04 -17.66
C GLU A 46 16.91 -7.68 -19.16
N LYS A 47 15.93 -8.05 -19.98
CA LYS A 47 15.87 -7.78 -21.42
C LYS A 47 14.43 -7.54 -21.86
N ASN A 48 14.28 -7.00 -23.07
CA ASN A 48 12.98 -6.87 -23.72
C ASN A 48 12.36 -8.25 -23.96
N ILE A 49 11.07 -8.38 -23.66
CA ILE A 49 10.28 -9.55 -24.03
C ILE A 49 10.13 -9.50 -25.55
N ILE A 50 10.92 -10.28 -26.26
CA ILE A 50 10.78 -10.44 -27.71
C ILE A 50 9.62 -11.40 -27.91
N ILE A 51 8.46 -10.86 -28.30
CA ILE A 51 7.34 -11.66 -28.75
C ILE A 51 7.61 -11.97 -30.21
N SER A 52 8.07 -13.18 -30.52
CA SER A 52 8.11 -13.65 -31.90
C SER A 52 6.68 -13.97 -32.32
N GLN A 53 6.22 -13.28 -33.37
CA GLN A 53 4.96 -13.56 -34.06
C GLN A 53 5.10 -14.78 -34.97
#